data_AF-A0A1D2JC70-F1
#
_entry.id   AF-A0A1D2JC70-F1
#
_cell.length_a   1.000
_cell.length_b   1.000
_cell.length_c   1.000
_cell.angle_alpha   90.00
_cell.angle_beta   90.00
_cell.angle_gamma   90.00
#
_symmetry.space_group_name_H-M   'P 1'
#
loop_
_entity.id
_entity.type
_entity.pdbx_description
1 polymer ?
#
loop_
_entity_poly.entity_id
_entity_poly.type
_entity_poly.pdbx_seq_one_letter_code
_entity_poly.pdbx_strand_id
1 'polypeptide(L)'
;MATESTQSNSKKLYTGSCHCGFVKYTVNVDLGKAIPSRCNCSICLKKGSIAVRVAENEEFKLISPASLEELSVYTFGRKKTYHRFCKTCGVSCFVDGSYGDVMFLTVNGLTIDTGDEGIDWSKIHLQYWDGRTDGWTKGPKSEPYPDGSWVKMSHRKFEAPRHGSLAFLPRKRSARHRGKVKSFPKDDPKKPVHLTAAMGYKAGMTTVVRDLERPGAKMHKKEIVEAVTIVETPPMIAVGVVGYIETPRGLRSLTTVWAEHLSDEVKRRFYKNWYKSKKKAFTKYAKNHSENTGASVSRELERIKKYCTVVRLLAHTQIRKTPLKQKKAHLMEVQVNGGSIADKVDFAHGLFEKPIQIDSVFEQDEMIDVIAVTKGHGFNGVTSRWGTKKLPRKTHKGLRKVACIGAWHPSHVQWTVARAGQDGYHHRTSCNHKIYRIGKGSDEGNASTEFDVSKKQITPMGGFVRYGEVKNDYVMLKGSVPGVKKRVLTLRKTLYPQVSRKALEKVELKWIDTSSKFGHGAFQTPAEKRAFMGTLKKDLVTAA
;
A
#
# COMPACT_ATOMS: atom_id res chain seq x y z
N MET A 1 -32.90 33.09 8.97
CA MET A 1 -32.78 33.95 10.17
C MET A 1 -31.52 33.51 10.89
N ALA A 2 -30.44 34.26 10.71
CA ALA A 2 -29.20 34.03 11.44
C ALA A 2 -29.38 34.65 12.83
N THR A 3 -29.14 33.87 13.87
CA THR A 3 -29.15 34.31 15.26
C THR A 3 -28.00 35.30 15.47
N GLU A 4 -28.34 36.57 15.66
CA GLU A 4 -27.42 37.60 16.15
C GLU A 4 -26.98 37.20 17.56
N SER A 5 -25.69 36.90 17.73
CA SER A 5 -25.09 36.75 19.04
C SER A 5 -24.97 38.14 19.67
N THR A 6 -25.79 38.41 20.67
CA THR A 6 -25.71 39.58 21.55
C THR A 6 -24.32 39.67 22.18
N GLN A 7 -23.51 40.63 21.74
CA GLN A 7 -22.26 40.99 22.42
C GLN A 7 -22.61 41.66 23.75
N SER A 8 -22.09 41.13 24.85
CA SER A 8 -22.28 41.70 26.19
C SER A 8 -21.56 43.06 26.31
N ASN A 9 -22.34 44.13 26.39
CA ASN A 9 -21.88 45.50 26.67
C ASN A 9 -21.44 45.65 28.14
N SER A 10 -20.27 45.15 28.49
CA SER A 10 -19.66 45.40 29.80
C SER A 10 -18.13 45.46 29.67
N LYS A 11 -17.52 46.52 30.21
CA LYS A 11 -16.05 46.63 30.35
C LYS A 11 -15.51 45.36 31.01
N LYS A 12 -14.51 44.71 30.41
CA LYS A 12 -13.85 43.53 30.95
C LYS A 12 -12.37 43.82 31.18
N LEU A 13 -11.86 43.38 32.33
CA LEU A 13 -10.46 43.46 32.68
C LEU A 13 -9.69 42.33 31.99
N TYR A 14 -8.60 42.69 31.32
CA TYR A 14 -7.69 41.76 30.66
C TYR A 14 -6.26 41.96 31.18
N THR A 15 -5.51 40.87 31.27
CA THR A 15 -4.06 40.91 31.46
C THR A 15 -3.37 40.74 30.12
N GLY A 16 -2.23 41.39 29.96
CA GLY A 16 -1.38 41.21 28.80
C GLY A 16 0.09 41.31 29.14
N SER A 17 0.91 40.71 28.28
CA SER A 17 2.34 40.63 28.47
C SER A 17 3.11 40.63 27.15
N CYS A 18 4.39 41.02 27.21
CA CYS A 18 5.31 40.72 26.11
C CYS A 18 5.71 39.23 26.14
N HIS A 19 6.29 38.73 25.05
CA HIS A 19 6.67 37.31 24.93
C HIS A 19 7.55 36.78 26.08
N CYS A 20 8.47 37.58 26.60
CA CYS A 20 9.35 37.18 27.72
C CYS A 20 8.77 37.49 29.11
N GLY A 21 7.58 38.09 29.20
CA GLY A 21 6.93 38.43 30.46
C GLY A 21 7.55 39.61 31.23
N PHE A 22 8.57 40.29 30.70
CA PHE A 22 9.15 41.48 31.33
C PHE A 22 8.18 42.66 31.38
N VAL A 23 7.46 42.88 30.28
CA VAL A 23 6.37 43.86 30.21
C VAL A 23 5.09 43.14 30.57
N LYS A 24 4.40 43.59 31.62
CA LYS A 24 3.08 43.10 32.05
C LYS A 24 2.18 44.29 32.32
N TYR A 25 0.92 44.18 31.92
CA TYR A 25 -0.07 45.21 32.14
C TYR A 25 -1.45 44.61 32.33
N THR A 26 -2.35 45.40 32.92
CA THR A 26 -3.79 45.17 32.89
C THR A 26 -4.47 46.27 32.11
N VAL A 27 -5.49 45.91 31.34
CA VAL A 27 -6.30 46.85 30.58
C VAL A 27 -7.77 46.52 30.73
N ASN A 28 -8.60 47.51 31.04
CA ASN A 28 -10.04 47.36 31.11
C ASN A 28 -10.67 47.91 29.83
N VAL A 29 -11.26 47.06 28.99
CA VAL A 29 -11.81 47.47 27.68
C VAL A 29 -13.19 46.89 27.43
N ASP A 30 -14.01 47.70 26.76
CA ASP A 30 -15.29 47.29 26.17
C ASP A 30 -15.11 47.16 24.65
N LEU A 31 -15.02 45.93 24.15
CA LEU A 31 -14.80 45.63 22.74
C LEU A 31 -16.02 45.92 21.85
N GLY A 32 -17.21 46.15 22.44
CA GLY A 32 -18.41 46.58 21.74
C GLY A 32 -18.41 48.08 21.43
N LYS A 33 -17.79 48.90 22.30
CA LYS A 33 -17.62 50.35 22.09
C LYS A 33 -16.30 50.72 21.41
N ALA A 34 -15.19 50.09 21.80
CA ALA A 34 -13.87 50.33 21.24
C ALA A 34 -13.56 49.28 20.16
N ILE A 35 -14.16 49.43 18.96
CA ILE A 35 -14.00 48.48 17.86
C ILE A 35 -12.50 48.28 17.54
N PRO A 36 -11.94 47.08 17.76
CA PRO A 36 -10.54 46.82 17.52
C PRO A 36 -10.18 47.05 16.05
N SER A 37 -9.00 47.63 15.82
CA SER A 37 -8.65 48.13 14.50
C SER A 37 -7.29 47.66 14.01
N ARG A 38 -7.12 47.66 12.70
CA ARG A 38 -5.82 47.47 12.05
C ARG A 38 -5.54 48.64 11.13
N CYS A 39 -4.27 48.90 10.91
CA CYS A 39 -3.82 49.98 10.05
C CYS A 39 -2.88 49.42 8.98
N ASN A 40 -3.01 49.91 7.75
CA ASN A 40 -2.17 49.53 6.61
C ASN A 40 -0.76 50.19 6.62
N CYS A 41 -0.41 50.92 7.68
CA CYS A 41 0.89 51.56 7.83
C CYS A 41 2.02 50.51 7.89
N SER A 42 3.20 50.82 7.36
CA SER A 42 4.31 49.86 7.24
C SER A 42 4.73 49.25 8.57
N ILE A 43 4.81 50.05 9.64
CA ILE A 43 5.14 49.54 10.99
C ILE A 43 4.01 48.70 11.59
N CYS A 44 2.75 49.08 11.36
CA CYS A 44 1.56 48.41 11.86
C CYS A 44 1.48 46.99 11.27
N LEU A 45 1.70 46.89 9.96
CA LEU A 45 1.76 45.64 9.21
C LEU A 45 2.93 44.75 9.65
N LYS A 46 4.14 45.32 9.79
CA LYS A 46 5.32 44.54 10.21
C LYS A 46 5.22 44.02 11.65
N LYS A 47 4.52 44.74 12.53
CA LYS A 47 4.24 44.29 13.90
C LYS A 47 3.06 43.31 14.00
N GLY A 48 2.22 43.22 12.96
CA GLY A 48 0.97 42.47 13.02
C GLY A 48 -0.05 43.02 14.03
N SER A 49 0.05 44.30 14.39
CA SER A 49 -0.67 44.88 15.53
C SER A 49 -2.19 44.89 15.32
N ILE A 50 -2.94 44.48 16.35
CA ILE A 50 -4.37 44.79 16.50
C ILE A 50 -4.48 45.93 17.50
N ALA A 51 -4.81 47.14 17.05
CA ALA A 51 -4.93 48.29 17.94
C ALA A 51 -6.31 48.26 18.64
N VAL A 52 -6.27 48.02 19.96
CA VAL A 52 -7.42 48.18 20.85
C VAL A 52 -7.25 49.54 21.54
N ARG A 53 -8.18 50.47 21.30
CA ARG A 53 -8.13 51.80 21.91
C ARG A 53 -8.61 51.73 23.35
N VAL A 54 -7.86 52.31 24.26
CA VAL A 54 -8.26 52.51 25.66
C VAL A 54 -8.98 53.85 25.74
N ALA A 55 -10.17 53.88 26.37
CA ALA A 55 -11.02 55.07 26.37
C ALA A 55 -10.52 56.12 27.37
N GLU A 56 -10.13 55.67 28.57
CA GLU A 56 -9.60 56.50 29.65
C GLU A 56 -8.21 55.96 30.07
N ASN A 57 -7.25 56.84 30.35
CA ASN A 57 -5.88 56.40 30.64
C ASN A 57 -5.79 55.54 31.91
N GLU A 58 -6.68 55.76 32.87
CA GLU A 58 -6.83 55.04 34.13
C GLU A 58 -7.22 53.57 33.93
N GLU A 59 -7.76 53.21 32.76
CA GLU A 59 -8.13 51.84 32.41
C GLU A 59 -6.93 50.99 32.00
N PHE A 60 -5.76 51.60 31.78
CA PHE A 60 -4.51 50.91 31.52
C PHE A 60 -3.56 51.06 32.72
N LYS A 61 -3.09 49.93 33.24
CA LYS A 61 -2.11 49.90 34.31
C LYS A 61 -0.92 49.04 33.90
N LEU A 62 0.25 49.67 33.81
CA LEU A 62 1.52 48.96 33.68
C LEU A 62 1.86 48.32 35.04
N ILE A 63 2.09 47.00 35.04
CA ILE A 63 2.45 46.22 36.23
C ILE A 63 3.97 46.05 36.31
N SER A 64 4.61 45.85 35.16
CA SER A 64 6.06 45.73 35.02
C SER A 64 6.45 46.23 33.63
N PRO A 65 7.55 46.99 33.47
CA PRO A 65 8.47 47.51 34.50
C PRO A 65 7.85 48.61 35.40
N ALA A 66 8.58 49.07 36.42
CA ALA A 66 8.11 50.07 37.38
C ALA A 66 7.95 51.47 36.76
N SER A 67 8.74 51.78 35.72
CA SER A 67 8.66 53.03 34.96
C SER A 67 8.59 52.78 33.44
N LEU A 68 7.90 53.68 32.74
CA LEU A 68 7.85 53.69 31.27
C LEU A 68 9.22 53.94 30.61
N GLU A 69 10.20 54.49 31.34
CA GLU A 69 11.57 54.74 30.86
C GLU A 69 12.38 53.45 30.67
N GLU A 70 11.97 52.38 31.34
CA GLU A 70 12.61 51.08 31.20
C GLU A 70 12.24 50.38 29.88
N LEU A 71 11.22 50.88 29.16
CA LEU A 71 10.85 50.40 27.83
C LEU A 71 11.68 51.07 26.74
N SER A 72 11.90 50.38 25.63
CA SER A 72 12.43 51.02 24.42
C SER A 72 11.32 51.73 23.68
N VAL A 73 11.61 52.91 23.13
CA VAL A 73 10.66 53.73 22.39
C VAL A 73 11.17 53.96 20.98
N TYR A 74 10.29 53.75 20.01
CA TYR A 74 10.54 54.10 18.61
C TYR A 74 9.50 55.12 18.14
N THR A 75 9.98 56.25 17.62
CA THR A 75 9.16 57.30 17.01
C THR A 75 9.63 57.53 15.58
N PHE A 76 8.71 57.71 14.65
CA PHE A 76 9.01 58.03 13.25
C PHE A 76 7.98 59.02 12.70
N GLY A 77 8.18 59.52 11.48
CA GLY A 77 7.30 60.53 10.90
C GLY A 77 7.32 61.83 11.71
N ARG A 78 6.15 62.35 12.09
CA ARG A 78 6.01 63.59 12.89
C ARG A 78 6.47 63.44 14.36
N LYS A 79 6.94 62.26 14.77
CA LYS A 79 7.39 61.95 16.14
C LYS A 79 6.37 62.23 17.25
N LYS A 80 5.07 62.14 16.93
CA LYS A 80 3.94 62.32 17.86
C LYS A 80 3.40 61.02 18.48
N THR A 81 3.87 59.88 17.99
CA THR A 81 3.43 58.55 18.41
C THR A 81 4.62 57.75 18.91
N TYR A 82 4.54 57.30 20.16
CA TYR A 82 5.57 56.56 20.87
C TYR A 82 5.25 55.07 20.82
N HIS A 83 5.95 54.35 19.95
CA HIS A 83 5.82 52.90 19.93
C HIS A 83 6.71 52.29 20.99
N ARG A 84 6.12 51.88 22.12
CA ARG A 84 6.83 51.26 23.22
C ARG A 84 6.99 49.75 22.99
N PHE A 85 8.16 49.21 23.29
CA PHE A 85 8.45 47.79 23.15
C PHE A 85 9.45 47.29 24.19
N CYS A 86 9.39 45.98 24.45
CA CYS A 86 10.27 45.31 25.39
C CYS A 86 11.72 45.30 24.89
N LYS A 87 12.68 45.72 25.73
CA LYS A 87 14.13 45.65 25.44
C LYS A 87 14.62 44.22 25.23
N THR A 88 14.02 43.25 25.91
CA THR A 88 14.46 41.85 25.90
C THR A 88 13.96 41.09 24.68
N CYS A 89 12.66 41.18 24.36
CA CYS A 89 12.04 40.36 23.31
C CYS A 89 11.48 41.16 22.12
N GLY A 90 11.62 42.49 22.11
CA GLY A 90 11.23 43.35 20.99
C GLY A 90 9.72 43.52 20.77
N VAL A 91 8.86 42.83 21.54
CA VAL A 91 7.40 42.88 21.39
C VAL A 91 6.87 44.25 21.82
N SER A 92 6.03 44.83 20.96
CA SER A 92 5.36 46.12 21.18
C SER A 92 3.95 45.87 21.76
N CYS A 93 3.81 46.07 23.06
CA CYS A 93 2.58 45.79 23.81
C CYS A 93 1.55 46.93 23.71
N PHE A 94 2.00 48.17 23.68
CA PHE A 94 1.12 49.33 23.59
C PHE A 94 1.83 50.51 22.92
N VAL A 95 1.03 51.46 22.46
CA VAL A 95 1.43 52.66 21.75
C VAL A 95 0.63 53.83 22.30
N ASP A 96 1.31 54.89 22.70
CA ASP A 96 0.73 56.14 23.18
C ASP A 96 1.20 57.31 22.32
N GLY A 97 0.46 58.41 22.33
CA GLY A 97 0.80 59.60 21.55
C GLY A 97 -0.25 60.69 21.63
N SER A 98 -0.01 61.76 20.87
CA SER A 98 -0.92 62.90 20.77
C SER A 98 -1.32 63.18 19.33
N TYR A 99 -2.59 63.54 19.13
CA TYR A 99 -3.11 64.03 17.86
C TYR A 99 -3.97 65.27 18.12
N GLY A 100 -3.44 66.45 17.79
CA GLY A 100 -4.00 67.72 18.26
C GLY A 100 -3.91 67.79 19.79
N ASP A 101 -5.00 68.17 20.44
CA ASP A 101 -5.12 68.23 21.91
C ASP A 101 -5.55 66.88 22.54
N VAL A 102 -5.72 65.84 21.72
CA VAL A 102 -6.18 64.52 22.18
C VAL A 102 -5.00 63.59 22.39
N MET A 103 -4.80 63.15 23.63
CA MET A 103 -3.91 62.04 23.98
C MET A 103 -4.61 60.70 23.68
N PHE A 104 -3.88 59.72 23.17
CA PHE A 104 -4.41 58.37 22.96
C PHE A 104 -3.45 57.30 23.45
N LEU A 105 -4.01 56.19 23.94
CA LEU A 105 -3.31 54.96 24.27
C LEU A 105 -4.00 53.79 23.57
N THR A 106 -3.20 52.94 22.93
CA THR A 106 -3.67 51.74 22.23
C THR A 106 -2.85 50.53 22.67
N VAL A 107 -3.53 49.44 23.00
CA VAL A 107 -2.91 48.16 23.31
C VAL A 107 -2.89 47.30 22.06
N ASN A 108 -1.79 46.59 21.84
CA ASN A 108 -1.71 45.57 20.81
C ASN A 108 -2.44 44.31 21.31
N GLY A 109 -3.63 44.04 20.77
CA GLY A 109 -4.49 42.94 21.18
C GLY A 109 -3.85 41.55 21.05
N LEU A 110 -2.81 41.38 20.23
CA LEU A 110 -2.03 40.13 20.17
C LEU A 110 -1.13 39.90 21.39
N THR A 111 -0.99 40.89 22.27
CA THR A 111 -0.22 40.80 23.52
C THR A 111 -1.11 40.65 24.75
N ILE A 112 -2.42 40.54 24.56
CA ILE A 112 -3.36 40.14 25.61
C ILE A 112 -3.25 38.63 25.77
N ASP A 113 -3.09 38.16 27.01
CA ASP A 113 -2.79 36.76 27.28
C ASP A 113 -3.99 35.86 26.87
N THR A 114 -3.69 34.74 26.19
CA THR A 114 -4.71 33.80 25.72
C THR A 114 -4.97 32.73 26.78
N GLY A 115 -6.12 32.81 27.46
CA GLY A 115 -6.65 31.81 28.40
C GLY A 115 -8.18 31.74 28.33
N ASP A 116 -8.85 31.14 29.32
CA ASP A 116 -10.33 31.04 29.36
C ASP A 116 -11.04 32.42 29.32
N GLU A 117 -10.30 33.48 29.68
CA GLU A 117 -10.78 34.86 29.63
C GLU A 117 -10.25 35.70 28.44
N GLY A 118 -9.42 35.11 27.57
CA GLY A 118 -8.75 35.78 26.45
C GLY A 118 -9.68 36.14 25.29
N ILE A 119 -9.17 36.94 24.35
CA ILE A 119 -9.95 37.45 23.22
C ILE A 119 -9.83 36.54 21.99
N ASP A 120 -10.96 36.01 21.51
CA ASP A 120 -11.02 35.29 20.24
C ASP A 120 -11.12 36.26 19.05
N TRP A 121 -9.96 36.64 18.51
CA TRP A 121 -9.85 37.56 17.37
C TRP A 121 -10.50 37.04 16.08
N SER A 122 -10.86 35.75 15.99
CA SER A 122 -11.54 35.20 14.81
C SER A 122 -13.02 35.57 14.73
N LYS A 123 -13.61 35.94 15.87
CA LYS A 123 -15.04 36.27 16.02
C LYS A 123 -15.31 37.77 16.10
N ILE A 124 -14.26 38.59 16.18
CA ILE A 124 -14.37 40.04 16.32
C ILE A 124 -14.33 40.71 14.96
N HIS A 125 -15.28 41.63 14.73
CA HIS A 125 -15.23 42.50 13.58
C HIS A 125 -14.13 43.55 13.77
N LEU A 126 -13.13 43.50 12.89
CA LEU A 126 -12.05 44.49 12.86
C LEU A 126 -12.39 45.60 11.88
N GLN A 127 -12.09 46.83 12.28
CA GLN A 127 -12.10 47.98 11.39
C GLN A 127 -10.70 48.31 10.87
N TYR A 128 -10.61 48.94 9.71
CA TYR A 128 -9.34 49.16 9.01
C TYR A 128 -9.10 50.65 8.74
N TRP A 129 -7.93 51.14 9.13
CA TRP A 129 -7.49 52.54 8.96
C TRP A 129 -6.42 52.69 7.86
N ASP A 130 -6.47 53.80 7.13
CA ASP A 130 -5.46 54.18 6.14
C ASP A 130 -4.35 55.06 6.75
N GLY A 131 -3.41 54.44 7.44
CA GLY A 131 -2.21 55.14 7.93
C GLY A 131 -1.08 55.22 6.91
N ARG A 132 -1.18 54.56 5.76
CA ARG A 132 -0.18 54.64 4.68
C ARG A 132 -0.20 56.01 4.00
N THR A 133 -1.38 56.62 3.85
CA THR A 133 -1.57 57.93 3.20
C THR A 133 -1.95 59.06 4.16
N ASP A 134 -1.79 58.87 5.47
CA ASP A 134 -2.23 59.81 6.52
C ASP A 134 -3.75 60.14 6.44
N GLY A 135 -4.55 59.19 5.94
CA GLY A 135 -5.96 59.36 5.61
C GLY A 135 -6.93 59.25 6.79
N TRP A 136 -6.53 59.69 7.98
CA TRP A 136 -7.30 59.53 9.23
C TRP A 136 -8.67 60.23 9.19
N THR A 137 -8.79 61.32 8.44
CA THR A 137 -10.05 62.07 8.27
C THR A 137 -11.10 61.33 7.46
N LYS A 138 -10.72 60.29 6.70
CA LYS A 138 -11.65 59.47 5.89
C LYS A 138 -12.43 58.45 6.72
N GLY A 139 -12.04 58.26 7.99
CA GLY A 139 -12.62 57.24 8.86
C GLY A 139 -12.16 55.80 8.52
N PRO A 140 -12.60 54.82 9.34
CA PRO A 140 -12.25 53.42 9.15
C PRO A 140 -13.18 52.73 8.14
N LYS A 141 -12.69 51.62 7.55
CA LYS A 141 -13.47 50.72 6.68
C LYS A 141 -13.75 49.38 7.37
N SER A 142 -14.81 48.70 6.94
CA SER A 142 -15.13 47.33 7.36
C SER A 142 -14.30 46.25 6.64
N GLU A 143 -13.67 46.60 5.52
CA GLU A 143 -12.84 45.70 4.72
C GLU A 143 -11.35 46.07 4.78
N PRO A 144 -10.43 45.08 4.73
CA PRO A 144 -8.99 45.34 4.72
C PRO A 144 -8.53 46.15 3.50
N TYR A 145 -7.53 47.00 3.69
CA TYR A 145 -6.84 47.64 2.57
C TYR A 145 -6.02 46.61 1.75
N PRO A 146 -5.92 46.79 0.42
CA PRO A 146 -5.00 46.03 -0.43
C PRO A 146 -3.58 46.05 0.16
N ASP A 147 -2.86 44.93 0.08
CA ASP A 147 -1.52 44.70 0.67
C ASP A 147 -1.46 44.60 2.21
N GLY A 148 -2.61 44.59 2.89
CA GLY A 148 -2.72 44.27 4.32
C GLY A 148 -2.44 42.79 4.61
N SER A 149 -1.90 42.48 5.80
CA SER A 149 -1.41 41.16 6.20
C SER A 149 -2.53 40.12 6.45
N TRP A 150 -3.31 39.73 5.44
CA TRP A 150 -4.19 38.55 5.49
C TRP A 150 -4.45 37.96 4.10
N VAL A 151 -3.64 36.99 3.70
CA VAL A 151 -4.00 36.06 2.63
C VAL A 151 -4.88 34.98 3.26
N LYS A 152 -6.17 34.92 2.92
CA LYS A 152 -6.97 33.71 3.17
C LYS A 152 -6.30 32.55 2.44
N MET A 153 -5.66 31.63 3.15
CA MET A 153 -5.15 30.41 2.53
C MET A 153 -6.33 29.61 1.98
N SER A 154 -6.38 29.47 0.65
CA SER A 154 -7.39 28.67 -0.02
C SER A 154 -7.07 27.19 0.18
N HIS A 155 -7.91 26.51 0.98
CA HIS A 155 -7.86 25.06 1.13
C HIS A 155 -8.82 24.39 0.14
N ARG A 156 -8.65 23.08 -0.07
CA ARG A 156 -9.53 22.32 -0.95
C ARG A 156 -10.97 22.37 -0.39
N LYS A 157 -11.92 22.86 -1.20
CA LYS A 157 -13.33 23.05 -0.79
C LYS A 157 -14.03 21.81 -0.23
N PHE A 158 -13.73 20.63 -0.77
CA PHE A 158 -14.30 19.36 -0.30
C PHE A 158 -13.24 18.27 -0.26
N GLU A 159 -13.18 17.53 0.84
CA GLU A 159 -12.21 16.45 1.00
C GLU A 159 -12.67 15.15 0.34
N ALA A 160 -11.70 14.41 -0.18
CA ALA A 160 -11.90 13.04 -0.63
C ALA A 160 -10.56 12.31 -0.54
N PRO A 161 -10.58 10.97 -0.35
CA PRO A 161 -9.36 10.18 -0.37
C PRO A 161 -8.56 10.39 -1.65
N ARG A 162 -7.24 10.21 -1.55
CA ARG A 162 -6.36 10.27 -2.71
C ARG A 162 -6.68 9.16 -3.73
N HIS A 163 -6.43 9.44 -5.00
CA HIS A 163 -6.53 8.42 -6.05
C HIS A 163 -5.29 7.51 -6.04
N GLY A 164 -5.47 6.30 -5.51
CA GLY A 164 -4.47 5.23 -5.51
C GLY A 164 -3.45 5.31 -4.39
N SER A 165 -3.07 4.13 -3.89
CA SER A 165 -2.04 3.99 -2.86
C SER A 165 -0.64 4.27 -3.43
N LEU A 166 0.14 5.07 -2.69
CA LEU A 166 1.52 5.42 -3.00
C LEU A 166 2.50 4.27 -2.72
N ALA A 167 2.14 3.32 -1.86
CA ALA A 167 2.98 2.17 -1.51
C ALA A 167 3.30 1.26 -2.71
N PHE A 168 2.54 1.39 -3.80
CA PHE A 168 2.75 0.63 -5.04
C PHE A 168 3.48 1.42 -6.14
N LEU A 169 4.09 2.56 -5.78
CA LEU A 169 5.02 3.28 -6.65
C LEU A 169 6.46 2.73 -6.53
N PRO A 170 7.28 2.87 -7.58
CA PRO A 170 6.90 3.31 -8.93
C PRO A 170 6.08 2.25 -9.68
N ARG A 171 4.99 2.67 -10.34
CA ARG A 171 4.14 1.79 -11.18
C ARG A 171 4.79 1.50 -12.53
N LYS A 172 5.92 0.79 -12.51
CA LYS A 172 6.67 0.34 -13.69
C LYS A 172 6.49 -1.17 -13.93
N ARG A 173 6.94 -1.65 -15.10
CA ARG A 173 6.97 -3.08 -15.41
C ARG A 173 7.86 -3.83 -14.41
N SER A 174 7.41 -5.01 -13.99
CA SER A 174 8.23 -5.95 -13.22
C SER A 174 9.44 -6.36 -14.04
N ALA A 175 10.64 -6.35 -13.44
CA ALA A 175 11.86 -6.81 -14.10
C ALA A 175 11.90 -8.34 -14.30
N ARG A 176 11.08 -9.08 -13.55
CA ARG A 176 11.01 -10.55 -13.61
C ARG A 176 9.59 -10.99 -13.91
N HIS A 177 9.45 -12.07 -14.68
CA HIS A 177 8.15 -12.66 -15.02
C HIS A 177 7.55 -13.48 -13.86
N ARG A 178 8.40 -14.10 -13.04
CA ARG A 178 7.98 -14.89 -11.87
C ARG A 178 7.82 -14.01 -10.64
N GLY A 179 6.88 -14.35 -9.77
CA GLY A 179 6.85 -13.88 -8.39
C GLY A 179 8.17 -14.14 -7.66
N LYS A 180 8.88 -13.08 -7.26
CA LYS A 180 10.02 -13.21 -6.34
C LYS A 180 9.49 -13.12 -4.91
N VAL A 181 9.80 -14.11 -4.08
CA VAL A 181 9.62 -14.00 -2.63
C VAL A 181 10.68 -13.02 -2.10
N LYS A 182 10.23 -11.92 -1.49
CA LYS A 182 11.13 -10.93 -0.87
C LYS A 182 11.38 -11.22 0.61
N SER A 183 10.40 -11.84 1.26
CA SER A 183 10.44 -12.26 2.66
C SER A 183 9.79 -13.63 2.75
N PHE A 184 10.43 -14.57 3.43
CA PHE A 184 9.83 -15.86 3.77
C PHE A 184 9.11 -15.77 5.12
N PRO A 185 8.24 -16.73 5.47
CA PRO A 185 7.66 -16.81 6.81
C PRO A 185 8.73 -16.78 7.89
N LYS A 186 8.38 -16.25 9.05
CA LYS A 186 9.29 -16.25 10.20
C LYS A 186 9.69 -17.69 10.53
N ASP A 187 10.98 -17.90 10.74
CA ASP A 187 11.53 -19.19 11.11
C ASP A 187 11.27 -19.48 12.60
N ASP A 188 10.96 -20.72 12.91
CA ASP A 188 10.65 -21.19 14.26
C ASP A 188 11.35 -22.53 14.49
N PRO A 189 12.52 -22.55 15.17
CA PRO A 189 13.31 -23.76 15.37
C PRO A 189 12.58 -24.89 16.11
N LYS A 190 11.50 -24.58 16.83
CA LYS A 190 10.71 -25.59 17.58
C LYS A 190 9.83 -26.45 16.67
N LYS A 191 9.56 -25.99 15.45
CA LYS A 191 8.72 -26.71 14.47
C LYS A 191 9.56 -27.70 13.67
N PRO A 192 8.94 -28.78 13.15
CA PRO A 192 9.62 -29.68 12.24
C PRO A 192 10.10 -28.94 10.99
N VAL A 193 11.19 -29.43 10.41
CA VAL A 193 11.78 -28.87 9.20
C VAL A 193 10.79 -28.99 8.04
N HIS A 194 10.53 -27.89 7.33
CA HIS A 194 9.56 -27.85 6.24
C HIS A 194 9.92 -26.81 5.16
N LEU A 195 9.31 -26.98 3.98
CA LEU A 195 9.40 -26.03 2.88
C LEU A 195 8.36 -24.92 3.00
N THR A 196 8.73 -23.72 2.57
CA THR A 196 7.90 -22.51 2.77
C THR A 196 7.17 -22.03 1.52
N ALA A 197 7.50 -22.56 0.35
CA ALA A 197 6.95 -22.10 -0.92
C ALA A 197 7.04 -23.15 -2.03
N ALA A 198 6.13 -23.06 -3.00
CA ALA A 198 6.15 -23.84 -4.23
C ALA A 198 5.80 -22.98 -5.45
N MET A 199 5.92 -23.55 -6.65
CA MET A 199 5.48 -22.92 -7.90
C MET A 199 4.36 -23.70 -8.56
N GLY A 200 3.45 -22.96 -9.19
CA GLY A 200 2.40 -23.52 -10.04
C GLY A 200 2.06 -22.59 -11.18
N TYR A 201 1.12 -23.00 -12.02
CA TYR A 201 0.69 -22.27 -13.20
C TYR A 201 -0.81 -22.01 -13.15
N LYS A 202 -1.20 -20.75 -13.36
CA LYS A 202 -2.63 -20.39 -13.36
C LYS A 202 -3.35 -21.07 -14.53
N ALA A 203 -4.18 -22.07 -14.27
CA ALA A 203 -4.93 -22.78 -15.31
C ALA A 203 -6.18 -22.01 -15.71
N GLY A 204 -7.02 -21.68 -14.72
CA GLY A 204 -8.28 -20.99 -14.95
C GLY A 204 -9.01 -20.71 -13.65
N MET A 205 -10.30 -20.43 -13.77
CA MET A 205 -11.20 -20.21 -12.64
C MET A 205 -12.48 -20.99 -12.88
N THR A 206 -13.11 -21.41 -11.79
CA THR A 206 -14.43 -22.01 -11.78
C THR A 206 -15.17 -21.58 -10.51
N THR A 207 -16.35 -22.13 -10.27
CA THR A 207 -17.14 -21.89 -9.05
C THR A 207 -17.31 -23.19 -8.27
N VAL A 208 -17.45 -23.06 -6.96
CA VAL A 208 -17.77 -24.17 -6.06
C VAL A 208 -18.97 -23.82 -5.20
N VAL A 209 -19.68 -24.84 -4.74
CA VAL A 209 -20.70 -24.75 -3.69
C VAL A 209 -20.14 -25.39 -2.43
N ARG A 210 -20.40 -24.75 -1.29
CA ARG A 210 -20.11 -25.29 0.03
C ARG A 210 -21.04 -24.71 1.08
N ASP A 211 -21.13 -25.38 2.22
CA ASP A 211 -21.75 -24.79 3.41
C ASP A 211 -20.81 -23.81 4.09
N LEU A 212 -21.37 -22.70 4.57
CA LEU A 212 -20.64 -21.72 5.37
C LEU A 212 -20.81 -21.99 6.86
N GLU A 213 -19.79 -22.59 7.48
CA GLU A 213 -19.79 -22.86 8.91
C GLU A 213 -19.12 -21.73 9.70
N ARG A 214 -19.79 -20.58 9.78
CA ARG A 214 -19.32 -19.42 10.55
C ARG A 214 -20.40 -18.85 11.48
N PRO A 215 -20.45 -19.28 12.77
CA PRO A 215 -21.41 -18.74 13.73
C PRO A 215 -21.33 -17.21 13.84
N GLY A 216 -22.48 -16.55 13.71
CA GLY A 216 -22.62 -15.08 13.67
C GLY A 216 -22.68 -14.47 12.26
N ALA A 217 -22.39 -15.23 11.20
CA ALA A 217 -22.60 -14.77 9.83
C ALA A 217 -24.06 -14.95 9.39
N LYS A 218 -24.61 -14.01 8.60
CA LYS A 218 -25.96 -14.13 8.02
C LYS A 218 -26.17 -15.40 7.17
N MET A 219 -25.09 -15.91 6.61
CA MET A 219 -25.07 -17.11 5.76
C MET A 219 -24.62 -18.37 6.52
N HIS A 220 -24.57 -18.35 7.85
CA HIS A 220 -24.18 -19.52 8.63
C HIS A 220 -25.12 -20.71 8.35
N LYS A 221 -24.55 -21.90 8.12
CA LYS A 221 -25.27 -23.13 7.75
C LYS A 221 -26.11 -23.00 6.48
N LYS A 222 -25.73 -22.09 5.58
CA LYS A 222 -26.31 -21.97 4.25
C LYS A 222 -25.27 -22.29 3.21
N GLU A 223 -25.74 -22.82 2.09
CA GLU A 223 -24.94 -23.01 0.90
C GLU A 223 -24.55 -21.66 0.30
N ILE A 224 -23.28 -21.54 -0.03
CA ILE A 224 -22.72 -20.38 -0.73
C ILE A 224 -21.99 -20.82 -1.97
N VAL A 225 -22.10 -20.01 -3.03
CA VAL A 225 -21.33 -20.16 -4.25
C VAL A 225 -20.13 -19.22 -4.19
N GLU A 226 -18.93 -19.76 -4.37
CA GLU A 226 -17.70 -18.97 -4.37
C GLU A 226 -16.86 -19.23 -5.62
N ALA A 227 -16.31 -18.16 -6.18
CA ALA A 227 -15.35 -18.26 -7.26
C ALA A 227 -14.01 -18.79 -6.73
N VAL A 228 -13.39 -19.69 -7.49
CA VAL A 228 -12.08 -20.28 -7.18
C VAL A 228 -11.14 -20.17 -8.38
N THR A 229 -9.85 -20.10 -8.11
CA THR A 229 -8.79 -20.21 -9.11
C THR A 229 -8.11 -21.57 -9.02
N ILE A 230 -7.94 -22.23 -10.16
CA ILE A 230 -7.19 -23.48 -10.28
C ILE A 230 -5.75 -23.17 -10.69
N VAL A 231 -4.80 -23.66 -9.89
CA VAL A 231 -3.36 -23.55 -10.13
C VAL A 231 -2.81 -24.96 -10.29
N GLU A 232 -2.39 -25.32 -11.51
CA GLU A 232 -1.73 -26.60 -11.75
C GLU A 232 -0.31 -26.55 -11.18
N THR A 233 0.04 -27.55 -10.39
CA THR A 233 1.28 -27.66 -9.62
C THR A 233 1.97 -28.98 -9.93
N PRO A 234 2.64 -29.11 -11.09
CA PRO A 234 3.52 -30.24 -11.34
C PRO A 234 4.60 -30.32 -10.26
N PRO A 235 5.08 -31.53 -9.93
CA PRO A 235 6.13 -31.69 -8.92
C PRO A 235 7.34 -30.81 -9.25
N MET A 236 7.95 -30.21 -8.22
CA MET A 236 9.23 -29.51 -8.38
C MET A 236 10.37 -30.49 -8.11
N ILE A 237 11.51 -30.34 -8.78
CA ILE A 237 12.70 -31.14 -8.48
C ILE A 237 13.68 -30.29 -7.68
N ALA A 238 14.16 -30.83 -6.56
CA ALA A 238 15.24 -30.22 -5.79
C ALA A 238 16.59 -30.50 -6.46
N VAL A 239 17.39 -29.45 -6.64
CA VAL A 239 18.62 -29.50 -7.43
C VAL A 239 19.82 -28.87 -6.75
N GLY A 240 19.65 -28.34 -5.53
CA GLY A 240 20.75 -27.75 -4.79
C GLY A 240 20.31 -27.11 -3.50
N VAL A 241 21.26 -26.62 -2.72
CA VAL A 241 21.04 -25.85 -1.49
C VAL A 241 21.98 -24.65 -1.46
N VAL A 242 21.49 -23.53 -0.95
CA VAL A 242 22.25 -22.28 -0.75
C VAL A 242 22.26 -21.96 0.74
N GLY A 243 23.45 -21.80 1.29
CA GLY A 243 23.65 -21.30 2.65
C GLY A 243 23.83 -19.78 2.63
N TYR A 244 23.15 -19.09 3.55
CA TYR A 244 23.28 -17.65 3.76
C TYR A 244 23.86 -17.37 5.14
N ILE A 245 24.87 -16.50 5.17
CA ILE A 245 25.43 -15.95 6.40
C ILE A 245 24.84 -14.56 6.65
N GLU A 246 24.55 -14.27 7.90
CA GLU A 246 24.17 -12.94 8.34
C GLU A 246 25.41 -12.08 8.53
N THR A 247 25.40 -10.91 7.88
CA THR A 247 26.48 -9.92 7.99
C THR A 247 25.86 -8.59 8.43
N PRO A 248 26.66 -7.63 8.93
CA PRO A 248 26.16 -6.29 9.25
C PRO A 248 25.49 -5.56 8.06
N ARG A 249 25.75 -5.99 6.81
CA ARG A 249 25.13 -5.45 5.58
C ARG A 249 23.91 -6.27 5.12
N GLY A 250 23.47 -7.26 5.89
CA GLY A 250 22.39 -8.19 5.58
C GLY A 250 22.88 -9.59 5.19
N LEU A 251 21.97 -10.39 4.63
CA LEU A 251 22.25 -11.78 4.24
C LEU A 251 23.15 -11.85 3.00
N ARG A 252 24.26 -12.60 3.09
CA ARG A 252 25.15 -12.89 1.98
C ARG A 252 25.16 -14.39 1.70
N SER A 253 25.09 -14.80 0.44
CA SER A 253 25.26 -16.22 0.07
C SER A 253 26.69 -16.65 0.37
N LEU A 254 26.85 -17.70 1.18
CA LEU A 254 28.16 -18.28 1.49
C LEU A 254 28.61 -19.22 0.37
N THR A 255 27.77 -20.21 0.04
CA THR A 255 28.05 -21.22 -0.96
C THR A 255 26.75 -21.79 -1.52
N THR A 256 26.85 -22.41 -2.69
CA THR A 256 25.74 -23.12 -3.34
C THR A 256 26.22 -24.51 -3.71
N VAL A 257 25.58 -25.51 -3.15
CA VAL A 257 25.78 -26.92 -3.47
C VAL A 257 24.72 -27.34 -4.47
N TRP A 258 25.10 -28.05 -5.54
CA TRP A 258 24.18 -28.59 -6.53
C TRP A 258 24.13 -30.11 -6.47
N ALA A 259 23.01 -30.68 -6.87
CA ALA A 259 22.86 -32.10 -7.14
C ALA A 259 23.75 -32.54 -8.32
N GLU A 260 24.06 -33.84 -8.40
CA GLU A 260 24.90 -34.40 -9.44
C GLU A 260 24.19 -34.37 -10.80
N HIS A 261 22.97 -34.88 -10.83
CA HIS A 261 22.18 -35.04 -12.04
C HIS A 261 21.17 -33.92 -12.20
N LEU A 262 21.50 -32.96 -13.07
CA LEU A 262 20.62 -31.86 -13.43
C LEU A 262 19.91 -32.12 -14.76
N SER A 263 18.58 -31.97 -14.75
CA SER A 263 17.74 -32.10 -15.93
C SER A 263 18.03 -31.04 -17.00
N ASP A 264 17.79 -31.39 -18.26
CA ASP A 264 17.97 -30.45 -19.39
C ASP A 264 17.08 -29.21 -19.28
N GLU A 265 15.90 -29.32 -18.67
CA GLU A 265 14.97 -28.20 -18.53
C GLU A 265 15.47 -27.11 -17.57
N VAL A 266 16.23 -27.48 -16.53
CA VAL A 266 16.90 -26.51 -15.66
C VAL A 266 18.19 -26.00 -16.29
N LYS A 267 18.97 -26.85 -16.98
CA LYS A 267 20.16 -26.41 -17.74
C LYS A 267 19.80 -25.36 -18.80
N ARG A 268 18.63 -25.46 -19.43
CA ARG A 268 18.09 -24.42 -20.34
C ARG A 268 18.00 -23.03 -19.71
N ARG A 269 17.97 -22.91 -18.38
CA ARG A 269 17.93 -21.61 -17.70
C ARG A 269 19.20 -20.79 -17.91
N PHE A 270 20.33 -21.48 -18.12
CA PHE A 270 21.65 -20.88 -18.32
C PHE A 270 21.93 -20.48 -19.77
N TYR A 271 20.99 -20.76 -20.69
CA TYR A 271 21.12 -20.43 -22.10
C TYR A 271 19.98 -19.53 -22.59
N LYS A 272 20.30 -18.56 -23.44
CA LYS A 272 19.26 -17.86 -24.22
C LYS A 272 18.70 -18.79 -25.29
N ASN A 273 19.57 -19.40 -26.10
CA ASN A 273 19.22 -20.39 -27.11
C ASN A 273 19.88 -21.74 -26.81
N TRP A 274 19.07 -22.73 -26.44
CA TRP A 274 19.54 -24.07 -26.08
C TRP A 274 20.08 -24.86 -27.28
N TYR A 275 19.37 -24.79 -28.41
CA TYR A 275 19.65 -25.64 -29.58
C TYR A 275 20.90 -25.20 -30.34
N LYS A 276 21.22 -23.90 -30.33
CA LYS A 276 22.47 -23.37 -30.91
C LYS A 276 23.67 -23.44 -29.97
N SER A 277 23.51 -23.95 -28.74
CA SER A 277 24.59 -24.01 -27.75
C SER A 277 25.25 -25.39 -27.72
N LYS A 278 26.51 -25.44 -27.28
CA LYS A 278 27.23 -26.71 -27.01
C LYS A 278 26.73 -27.46 -25.75
N LYS A 279 25.74 -26.91 -25.02
CA LYS A 279 25.11 -27.49 -23.82
C LYS A 279 26.08 -27.95 -22.71
N LYS A 280 27.19 -27.23 -22.51
CA LYS A 280 28.26 -27.54 -21.53
C LYS A 280 27.99 -27.12 -20.07
N ALA A 281 26.79 -26.62 -19.74
CA ALA A 281 26.47 -26.22 -18.37
C ALA A 281 26.50 -27.44 -17.44
N PHE A 282 27.20 -27.31 -16.30
CA PHE A 282 27.38 -28.36 -15.28
C PHE A 282 28.16 -29.61 -15.70
N THR A 283 28.75 -29.67 -16.90
CA THR A 283 29.51 -30.88 -17.32
C THR A 283 30.77 -31.10 -16.47
N LYS A 284 31.50 -30.03 -16.14
CA LYS A 284 32.67 -30.11 -15.23
C LYS A 284 32.27 -30.41 -13.80
N TYR A 285 31.11 -29.88 -13.36
CA TYR A 285 30.59 -30.11 -12.02
C TYR A 285 30.25 -31.58 -11.81
N ALA A 286 29.48 -32.18 -12.73
CA ALA A 286 29.12 -33.60 -12.67
C ALA A 286 30.36 -34.50 -12.74
N LYS A 287 31.30 -34.22 -13.64
CA LYS A 287 32.56 -34.97 -13.74
C LYS A 287 33.38 -34.93 -12.44
N ASN A 288 33.52 -33.74 -11.84
CA ASN A 288 34.22 -33.59 -10.57
C ASN A 288 33.49 -34.28 -9.40
N HIS A 289 32.16 -34.30 -9.44
CA HIS A 289 31.34 -35.00 -8.44
C HIS A 289 31.57 -36.51 -8.49
N SER A 290 31.57 -37.09 -9.70
CA SER A 290 31.77 -38.53 -9.91
C SER A 290 33.21 -38.97 -9.61
N GLU A 291 34.22 -38.18 -9.98
CA GLU A 291 35.64 -38.53 -9.78
C GLU A 291 36.08 -38.43 -8.31
N ASN A 292 35.52 -37.48 -7.55
CA ASN A 292 35.91 -37.23 -6.16
C ASN A 292 34.86 -37.69 -5.13
N THR A 293 33.93 -38.57 -5.53
CA THR A 293 32.87 -39.15 -4.68
C THR A 293 32.13 -38.10 -3.84
N GLY A 294 31.86 -36.92 -4.43
CA GLY A 294 31.18 -35.83 -3.72
C GLY A 294 31.91 -35.23 -2.50
N ALA A 295 33.20 -35.50 -2.29
CA ALA A 295 33.94 -34.97 -1.12
C ALA A 295 33.86 -33.44 -0.99
N SER A 296 33.93 -32.73 -2.13
CA SER A 296 33.74 -31.28 -2.16
C SER A 296 32.33 -30.85 -1.78
N VAL A 297 31.31 -31.66 -2.05
CA VAL A 297 29.91 -31.38 -1.69
C VAL A 297 29.72 -31.53 -0.19
N SER A 298 30.18 -32.65 0.39
CA SER A 298 30.13 -32.88 1.84
C SER A 298 30.81 -31.75 2.62
N ARG A 299 32.00 -31.33 2.20
CA ARG A 299 32.73 -30.19 2.80
C ARG A 299 31.93 -28.89 2.76
N GLU A 300 31.31 -28.58 1.62
CA GLU A 300 30.50 -27.36 1.49
C GLU A 300 29.19 -27.44 2.30
N LEU A 301 28.58 -28.62 2.43
CA LEU A 301 27.43 -28.84 3.30
C LEU A 301 27.79 -28.64 4.78
N GLU A 302 28.90 -29.19 5.26
CA GLU A 302 29.42 -28.94 6.60
C GLU A 302 29.71 -27.45 6.85
N ARG A 303 30.25 -26.77 5.83
CA ARG A 303 30.47 -25.32 5.88
C ARG A 303 29.16 -24.54 6.00
N ILE A 304 28.09 -24.99 5.34
CA ILE A 304 26.75 -24.42 5.52
C ILE A 304 26.27 -24.65 6.96
N LYS A 305 26.38 -25.89 7.47
CA LYS A 305 25.97 -26.23 8.84
C LYS A 305 26.66 -25.36 9.89
N LYS A 306 27.95 -25.07 9.69
CA LYS A 306 28.77 -24.31 10.65
C LYS A 306 28.53 -22.79 10.64
N TYR A 307 28.39 -22.18 9.46
CA TYR A 307 28.46 -20.72 9.33
C TYR A 307 27.16 -20.05 8.90
N CYS A 308 26.17 -20.79 8.38
CA CYS A 308 24.97 -20.17 7.82
C CYS A 308 23.87 -20.05 8.87
N THR A 309 23.12 -18.95 8.80
CA THR A 309 21.93 -18.73 9.62
C THR A 309 20.63 -19.07 8.87
N VAL A 310 20.67 -19.03 7.53
CA VAL A 310 19.51 -19.34 6.68
C VAL A 310 19.91 -20.34 5.61
N VAL A 311 19.09 -21.37 5.44
CA VAL A 311 19.26 -22.41 4.42
C VAL A 311 18.13 -22.32 3.42
N ARG A 312 18.45 -22.35 2.12
CA ARG A 312 17.45 -22.35 1.04
C ARG A 312 17.69 -23.47 0.04
N LEU A 313 16.64 -24.23 -0.23
CA LEU A 313 16.62 -25.26 -1.26
C LEU A 313 16.44 -24.61 -2.64
N LEU A 314 17.24 -25.02 -3.62
CA LEU A 314 17.04 -24.70 -5.03
C LEU A 314 16.13 -25.74 -5.65
N ALA A 315 14.95 -25.31 -6.09
CA ALA A 315 13.97 -26.17 -6.74
C ALA A 315 13.58 -25.61 -8.11
N HIS A 316 13.39 -26.49 -9.10
CA HIS A 316 12.87 -26.11 -10.40
C HIS A 316 11.54 -26.76 -10.73
N THR A 317 10.69 -26.04 -11.47
CA THR A 317 9.44 -26.59 -12.03
C THR A 317 9.71 -27.59 -13.14
N GLN A 318 8.86 -28.61 -13.27
CA GLN A 318 8.82 -29.50 -14.43
C GLN A 318 7.81 -29.02 -15.48
N ILE A 319 8.17 -27.97 -16.23
CA ILE A 319 7.21 -27.29 -17.13
C ILE A 319 6.72 -28.18 -18.28
N ARG A 320 7.50 -29.19 -18.67
CA ARG A 320 7.09 -30.14 -19.73
C ARG A 320 5.89 -31.00 -19.37
N LYS A 321 5.61 -31.15 -18.07
CA LYS A 321 4.41 -31.85 -17.60
C LYS A 321 3.13 -31.04 -17.78
N THR A 322 3.24 -29.75 -18.10
CA THR A 322 2.10 -28.86 -18.36
C THR A 322 1.81 -28.73 -19.86
N PRO A 323 0.61 -28.30 -20.28
CA PRO A 323 0.30 -28.03 -21.69
C PRO A 323 1.01 -26.78 -22.28
N LEU A 324 2.02 -26.23 -21.59
CA LEU A 324 2.69 -25.01 -21.99
C LEU A 324 3.77 -25.26 -23.04
N LYS A 325 3.86 -24.37 -24.04
CA LYS A 325 4.91 -24.42 -25.09
C LYS A 325 6.33 -24.18 -24.54
N GLN A 326 6.46 -23.51 -23.39
CA GLN A 326 7.76 -23.18 -22.82
C GLN A 326 8.43 -24.44 -22.26
N LYS A 327 9.65 -24.75 -22.72
CA LYS A 327 10.44 -25.91 -22.26
C LYS A 327 11.49 -25.58 -21.19
N LYS A 328 11.66 -24.29 -20.88
CA LYS A 328 12.66 -23.79 -19.93
C LYS A 328 12.05 -23.75 -18.54
N ALA A 329 12.64 -24.46 -17.58
CA ALA A 329 12.16 -24.48 -16.21
C ALA A 329 12.32 -23.12 -15.51
N HIS A 330 11.50 -22.90 -14.48
CA HIS A 330 11.69 -21.82 -13.52
C HIS A 330 12.44 -22.36 -12.31
N LEU A 331 13.60 -21.77 -12.00
CA LEU A 331 14.43 -22.13 -10.85
C LEU A 331 14.26 -21.12 -9.71
N MET A 332 13.82 -21.56 -8.54
CA MET A 332 13.64 -20.71 -7.36
C MET A 332 14.42 -21.22 -6.15
N GLU A 333 14.72 -20.30 -5.24
CA GLU A 333 15.09 -20.63 -3.88
C GLU A 333 13.81 -20.73 -3.04
N VAL A 334 13.69 -21.80 -2.26
CA VAL A 334 12.66 -22.02 -1.24
C VAL A 334 13.38 -22.05 0.11
N GLN A 335 13.01 -21.18 1.04
CA GLN A 335 13.62 -21.22 2.37
C GLN A 335 13.13 -22.43 3.15
N VAL A 336 14.04 -23.10 3.83
CA VAL A 336 13.76 -24.23 4.72
C VAL A 336 13.67 -23.66 6.14
N ASN A 337 12.53 -23.84 6.79
CA ASN A 337 12.26 -23.36 8.16
C ASN A 337 12.06 -24.55 9.10
N GLY A 338 12.20 -24.33 10.41
CA GLY A 338 12.07 -25.37 11.44
C GLY A 338 13.38 -26.08 11.76
N GLY A 339 13.49 -26.61 12.99
CA GLY A 339 14.69 -27.31 13.47
C GLY A 339 15.96 -26.46 13.52
N SER A 340 17.07 -27.14 13.79
CA SER A 340 18.42 -26.55 13.76
C SER A 340 18.90 -26.34 12.32
N ILE A 341 20.02 -25.60 12.16
CA ILE A 341 20.63 -25.43 10.83
C ILE A 341 21.11 -26.76 10.25
N ALA A 342 21.61 -27.68 11.09
CA ALA A 342 22.02 -29.01 10.65
C ALA A 342 20.84 -29.79 10.07
N ASP A 343 19.71 -29.81 10.80
CA ASP A 343 18.48 -30.49 10.36
C ASP A 343 17.97 -29.92 9.03
N LYS A 344 18.05 -28.59 8.84
CA LYS A 344 17.68 -27.94 7.58
C LYS A 344 18.55 -28.37 6.41
N VAL A 345 19.87 -28.48 6.64
CA VAL A 345 20.81 -28.91 5.60
C VAL A 345 20.57 -30.38 5.23
N ASP A 346 20.41 -31.25 6.22
CA ASP A 346 20.19 -32.67 6.01
C ASP A 346 18.85 -32.94 5.32
N PHE A 347 17.80 -32.25 5.74
CA PHE A 347 16.50 -32.25 5.06
C PHE A 347 16.63 -31.78 3.60
N ALA A 348 17.30 -30.65 3.35
CA ALA A 348 17.47 -30.12 2.00
C ALA A 348 18.28 -31.06 1.10
N HIS A 349 19.35 -31.65 1.61
CA HIS A 349 20.19 -32.60 0.90
C HIS A 349 19.44 -33.90 0.61
N GLY A 350 18.67 -34.42 1.58
CA GLY A 350 17.84 -35.62 1.42
C GLY A 350 16.75 -35.50 0.35
N LEU A 351 16.40 -34.28 -0.07
CA LEU A 351 15.47 -33.99 -1.16
C LEU A 351 16.14 -33.86 -2.53
N PHE A 352 17.47 -33.94 -2.65
CA PHE A 352 18.15 -33.81 -3.93
C PHE A 352 17.63 -34.84 -4.94
N GLU A 353 17.35 -34.36 -6.16
CA GLU A 353 16.88 -35.14 -7.30
C GLU A 353 15.49 -35.79 -7.11
N LYS A 354 14.86 -35.59 -5.95
CA LYS A 354 13.53 -36.10 -5.64
C LYS A 354 12.42 -35.11 -6.04
N PRO A 355 11.24 -35.62 -6.42
CA PRO A 355 10.08 -34.78 -6.66
C PRO A 355 9.47 -34.28 -5.35
N ILE A 356 9.30 -32.97 -5.26
CA ILE A 356 8.57 -32.28 -4.20
C ILE A 356 7.14 -32.09 -4.68
N GLN A 357 6.23 -32.83 -4.05
CA GLN A 357 4.80 -32.75 -4.29
C GLN A 357 4.19 -31.57 -3.53
N ILE A 358 3.06 -31.06 -4.01
CA ILE A 358 2.47 -29.83 -3.44
C ILE A 358 1.87 -30.03 -2.05
N ASP A 359 1.35 -31.22 -1.77
CA ASP A 359 0.83 -31.67 -0.48
C ASP A 359 1.90 -31.81 0.60
N SER A 360 3.16 -32.05 0.22
CA SER A 360 4.29 -32.02 1.16
C SER A 360 4.65 -30.59 1.63
N VAL A 361 4.14 -29.56 0.95
CA VAL A 361 4.42 -28.14 1.26
C VAL A 361 3.22 -27.47 1.92
N PHE A 362 2.02 -27.72 1.41
CA PHE A 362 0.80 -27.08 1.89
C PHE A 362 -0.24 -28.11 2.30
N GLU A 363 -1.05 -27.73 3.28
CA GLU A 363 -2.17 -28.53 3.73
C GLU A 363 -3.49 -28.02 3.15
N GLN A 364 -4.50 -28.89 3.07
CA GLN A 364 -5.87 -28.46 2.79
C GLN A 364 -6.33 -27.51 3.90
N ASP A 365 -7.17 -26.54 3.54
CA ASP A 365 -7.62 -25.48 4.44
C ASP A 365 -6.51 -24.55 4.97
N GLU A 366 -5.27 -24.64 4.47
CA GLU A 366 -4.25 -23.67 4.85
C GLU A 366 -4.48 -22.31 4.16
N MET A 367 -4.08 -21.23 4.84
CA MET A 367 -4.01 -19.89 4.25
C MET A 367 -2.61 -19.65 3.67
N ILE A 368 -2.56 -19.26 2.40
CA ILE A 368 -1.32 -19.01 1.68
C ILE A 368 -1.29 -17.63 1.02
N ASP A 369 -0.11 -17.21 0.60
CA ASP A 369 0.10 -16.02 -0.19
C ASP A 369 0.47 -16.38 -1.63
N VAL A 370 -0.11 -15.67 -2.59
CA VAL A 370 0.15 -15.85 -4.02
C VAL A 370 0.97 -14.68 -4.54
N ILE A 371 2.18 -14.97 -4.96
CA ILE A 371 3.13 -13.99 -5.47
C ILE A 371 3.25 -14.16 -6.97
N ALA A 372 2.86 -13.12 -7.71
CA ALA A 372 2.82 -13.19 -9.16
C ALA A 372 2.97 -11.80 -9.78
N VAL A 373 3.12 -11.79 -11.11
CA VAL A 373 3.07 -10.55 -11.89
C VAL A 373 1.64 -10.35 -12.40
N THR A 374 1.10 -9.14 -12.35
CA THR A 374 -0.26 -8.83 -12.84
C THR A 374 -0.35 -8.89 -14.37
N LYS A 375 -1.57 -9.01 -14.92
CA LYS A 375 -1.79 -8.85 -16.37
C LYS A 375 -1.23 -7.49 -16.82
N GLY A 376 -0.56 -7.45 -17.96
CA GLY A 376 -0.09 -6.19 -18.55
C GLY A 376 -1.22 -5.53 -19.33
N HIS A 377 -1.41 -4.23 -19.12
CA HIS A 377 -2.38 -3.41 -19.86
C HIS A 377 -1.70 -2.35 -20.73
N GLY A 378 -0.37 -2.31 -20.76
CA GLY A 378 0.40 -1.36 -21.57
C GLY A 378 0.36 0.06 -21.02
N PHE A 379 0.52 1.04 -21.90
CA PHE A 379 0.40 2.45 -21.54
C PHE A 379 -1.09 2.82 -21.37
N ASN A 380 -1.45 3.36 -20.20
CA ASN A 380 -2.80 3.77 -19.88
C ASN A 380 -2.87 5.21 -19.42
N GLY A 381 -3.98 5.88 -19.75
CA GLY A 381 -4.31 7.21 -19.27
C GLY A 381 -4.59 7.25 -17.77
N VAL A 382 -4.62 8.45 -17.19
CA VAL A 382 -4.80 8.68 -15.74
C VAL A 382 -6.08 8.07 -15.19
N THR A 383 -7.19 8.13 -15.94
CA THR A 383 -8.49 7.61 -15.51
C THR A 383 -8.46 6.10 -15.28
N SER A 384 -7.99 5.31 -16.26
CA SER A 384 -7.94 3.85 -16.10
C SER A 384 -6.85 3.42 -15.11
N ARG A 385 -5.68 4.09 -15.14
CA ARG A 385 -4.53 3.72 -14.32
C ARG A 385 -4.73 4.03 -12.83
N TRP A 386 -5.37 5.16 -12.51
CA TRP A 386 -5.49 5.66 -11.13
C TRP A 386 -6.93 5.77 -10.63
N GLY A 387 -7.93 5.56 -11.49
CA GLY A 387 -9.34 5.72 -11.13
C GLY A 387 -9.75 7.17 -10.91
N THR A 388 -9.07 8.14 -11.53
CA THR A 388 -9.43 9.56 -11.38
C THR A 388 -10.79 9.85 -12.01
N LYS A 389 -11.58 10.74 -11.38
CA LYS A 389 -12.85 11.20 -11.96
C LYS A 389 -12.61 11.86 -13.32
N LYS A 390 -13.46 11.54 -14.31
CA LYS A 390 -13.44 12.22 -15.62
C LYS A 390 -13.90 13.67 -15.46
N LEU A 391 -13.35 14.57 -16.25
CA LEU A 391 -13.78 15.97 -16.28
C LEU A 391 -15.16 16.11 -16.98
N PRO A 392 -15.87 17.23 -16.80
CA PRO A 392 -17.14 17.48 -17.46
C PRO A 392 -17.06 17.30 -18.98
N ARG A 393 -18.15 16.84 -19.60
CA ARG A 393 -18.22 16.55 -21.05
C ARG A 393 -17.78 17.72 -21.93
N LYS A 394 -18.08 18.95 -21.52
CA LYS A 394 -17.77 20.20 -22.25
C LYS A 394 -16.30 20.65 -22.10
N THR A 395 -15.44 19.87 -21.45
CA THR A 395 -14.04 20.24 -21.24
C THR A 395 -13.26 20.23 -22.56
N HIS A 396 -12.67 21.36 -22.91
CA HIS A 396 -11.80 21.48 -24.08
C HIS A 396 -10.49 20.67 -23.90
N LYS A 397 -9.96 20.13 -25.01
CA LYS A 397 -8.75 19.28 -25.05
C LYS A 397 -8.87 17.99 -24.22
N GLY A 398 -10.07 17.41 -24.14
CA GLY A 398 -10.31 16.06 -23.63
C GLY A 398 -10.66 15.96 -22.13
N LEU A 399 -11.43 14.92 -21.82
CA LEU A 399 -12.05 14.70 -20.49
C LEU A 399 -11.33 13.66 -19.60
N ARG A 400 -10.46 12.81 -20.17
CA ARG A 400 -9.76 11.73 -19.46
C ARG A 400 -8.37 12.17 -18.97
N LYS A 401 -8.32 13.33 -18.31
CA LYS A 401 -7.10 13.96 -17.78
C LYS A 401 -7.31 14.43 -16.34
N VAL A 402 -6.22 14.73 -15.64
CA VAL A 402 -6.27 15.46 -14.37
C VAL A 402 -6.20 16.95 -14.69
N ALA A 403 -7.09 17.75 -14.10
CA ALA A 403 -7.15 19.19 -14.38
C ALA A 403 -5.97 19.96 -13.79
N CYS A 404 -5.74 19.84 -12.48
CA CYS A 404 -4.63 20.48 -11.77
C CYS A 404 -3.54 19.46 -11.46
N ILE A 405 -2.32 19.71 -11.93
CA ILE A 405 -1.15 18.82 -11.74
C ILE A 405 -0.24 19.25 -10.59
N GLY A 406 -0.60 20.31 -9.87
CA GLY A 406 0.17 20.91 -8.78
C GLY A 406 -0.27 22.36 -8.56
N ALA A 407 -0.01 22.89 -7.37
CA ALA A 407 -0.03 24.33 -7.14
C ALA A 407 1.18 25.00 -7.81
N TRP A 408 1.24 26.34 -7.77
CA TRP A 408 2.41 27.07 -8.28
C TRP A 408 3.67 26.70 -7.49
N HIS A 409 3.57 26.72 -6.16
CA HIS A 409 4.65 26.35 -5.25
C HIS A 409 4.31 24.99 -4.60
N PRO A 410 5.23 24.00 -4.61
CA PRO A 410 6.57 24.04 -5.19
C PRO A 410 6.57 23.97 -6.72
N SER A 411 7.58 24.58 -7.36
CA SER A 411 7.71 24.71 -8.83
C SER A 411 8.07 23.42 -9.57
N HIS A 412 7.51 22.28 -9.16
CA HIS A 412 7.63 21.00 -9.83
C HIS A 412 6.41 20.13 -9.57
N VAL A 413 6.12 19.22 -10.51
CA VAL A 413 5.05 18.23 -10.34
C VAL A 413 5.49 17.19 -9.32
N GLN A 414 4.72 17.06 -8.23
CA GLN A 414 5.01 16.06 -7.21
C GLN A 414 4.78 14.64 -7.75
N TRP A 415 5.63 13.70 -7.33
CA TRP A 415 5.51 12.28 -7.66
C TRP A 415 4.21 11.63 -7.17
N THR A 416 3.52 12.28 -6.24
CA THR A 416 2.23 11.87 -5.68
C THR A 416 1.05 12.13 -6.63
N VAL A 417 1.24 12.99 -7.64
CA VAL A 417 0.20 13.36 -8.61
C VAL A 417 -0.01 12.22 -9.61
N ALA A 418 -1.27 11.87 -9.86
CA ALA A 418 -1.62 10.82 -10.82
C ALA A 418 -1.25 11.22 -12.25
N ARG A 419 -0.41 10.43 -12.90
CA ARG A 419 0.03 10.61 -14.30
C ARG A 419 -0.24 9.36 -15.14
N ALA A 420 -0.35 9.55 -16.46
CA ALA A 420 -0.45 8.44 -17.42
C ALA A 420 0.85 7.61 -17.42
N GLY A 421 0.81 6.39 -17.94
CA GLY A 421 1.98 5.52 -18.03
C GLY A 421 1.64 4.04 -18.00
N GLN A 422 2.64 3.20 -17.74
CA GLN A 422 2.46 1.76 -17.63
C GLN A 422 1.38 1.41 -16.58
N ASP A 423 0.46 0.54 -16.98
CA ASP A 423 -0.49 -0.12 -16.09
C ASP A 423 -0.44 -1.64 -16.28
N GLY A 424 -0.54 -2.34 -15.16
CA GLY A 424 -0.34 -3.77 -15.12
C GLY A 424 1.11 -4.22 -15.38
N TYR A 425 1.31 -5.53 -15.36
CA TYR A 425 2.63 -6.17 -15.39
C TYR A 425 3.51 -5.77 -14.18
N HIS A 426 2.89 -5.61 -13.01
CA HIS A 426 3.56 -5.30 -11.75
C HIS A 426 3.72 -6.57 -10.91
N HIS A 427 4.80 -6.68 -10.11
CA HIS A 427 4.91 -7.72 -9.09
C HIS A 427 3.95 -7.42 -7.94
N ARG A 428 3.19 -8.43 -7.50
CA ARG A 428 2.27 -8.36 -6.37
C ARG A 428 2.40 -9.61 -5.50
N THR A 429 2.32 -9.38 -4.20
CA THR A 429 2.05 -10.42 -3.20
C THR A 429 0.60 -10.24 -2.79
N SER A 430 -0.25 -11.16 -3.24
CA SER A 430 -1.65 -11.22 -2.84
C SER A 430 -1.75 -12.15 -1.64
N CYS A 431 -2.09 -11.60 -0.48
CA CYS A 431 -2.02 -12.34 0.77
C CYS A 431 -3.33 -13.06 1.08
N ASN A 432 -3.26 -14.08 1.94
CA ASN A 432 -4.42 -14.70 2.60
C ASN A 432 -5.44 -15.32 1.63
N HIS A 433 -4.96 -16.14 0.69
CA HIS A 433 -5.78 -17.05 -0.10
C HIS A 433 -5.96 -18.37 0.64
N LYS A 434 -7.22 -18.78 0.87
CA LYS A 434 -7.56 -20.08 1.45
C LYS A 434 -7.43 -21.17 0.37
N ILE A 435 -6.76 -22.26 0.70
CA ILE A 435 -6.79 -23.49 -0.10
C ILE A 435 -8.10 -24.22 0.20
N TYR A 436 -8.89 -24.49 -0.84
CA TYR A 436 -10.14 -25.26 -0.71
C TYR A 436 -9.94 -26.74 -0.98
N ARG A 437 -8.98 -27.06 -1.85
CA ARG A 437 -8.64 -28.43 -2.20
C ARG A 437 -7.23 -28.50 -2.77
N ILE A 438 -6.52 -29.56 -2.43
CA ILE A 438 -5.33 -30.01 -3.14
C ILE A 438 -5.74 -31.30 -3.86
N GLY A 439 -5.93 -31.23 -5.17
CA GLY A 439 -6.40 -32.37 -5.96
C GLY A 439 -5.23 -33.09 -6.62
N LYS A 440 -5.29 -34.43 -6.62
CA LYS A 440 -4.29 -35.30 -7.26
C LYS A 440 -4.58 -35.43 -8.75
N GLY A 441 -3.54 -35.27 -9.58
CA GLY A 441 -3.68 -35.39 -11.04
C GLY A 441 -4.01 -36.80 -11.51
N SER A 442 -3.59 -37.81 -10.73
CA SER A 442 -3.86 -39.24 -10.99
C SER A 442 -5.29 -39.68 -10.63
N ASP A 443 -6.02 -38.89 -9.85
CA ASP A 443 -7.37 -39.21 -9.43
C ASP A 443 -8.40 -38.74 -10.48
N GLU A 444 -9.15 -39.69 -11.03
CA GLU A 444 -10.21 -39.44 -12.01
C GLU A 444 -11.42 -38.69 -11.40
N GLY A 445 -11.61 -38.80 -10.08
CA GLY A 445 -12.63 -38.12 -9.30
C GLY A 445 -12.14 -36.84 -8.61
N ASN A 446 -11.01 -36.25 -9.04
CA ASN A 446 -10.40 -35.15 -8.30
C ASN A 446 -11.24 -33.86 -8.20
N ALA A 447 -12.35 -33.75 -8.96
CA ALA A 447 -13.35 -32.68 -8.84
C ALA A 447 -14.75 -33.18 -8.42
N SER A 448 -14.87 -34.44 -8.02
CA SER A 448 -16.05 -35.00 -7.36
C SER A 448 -16.06 -34.64 -5.87
N THR A 449 -17.19 -34.80 -5.20
CA THR A 449 -17.36 -34.56 -3.75
C THR A 449 -18.16 -35.71 -3.15
N GLU A 450 -18.29 -35.76 -1.82
CA GLU A 450 -19.15 -36.74 -1.16
C GLU A 450 -20.63 -36.56 -1.54
N PHE A 451 -21.04 -35.33 -1.86
CA PHE A 451 -22.39 -34.98 -2.29
C PHE A 451 -22.61 -35.10 -3.80
N ASP A 452 -21.54 -35.05 -4.59
CA ASP A 452 -21.54 -35.18 -6.05
C ASP A 452 -20.65 -36.36 -6.46
N VAL A 453 -21.27 -37.53 -6.46
CA VAL A 453 -20.64 -38.83 -6.75
C VAL A 453 -20.24 -39.00 -8.21
N SER A 454 -20.64 -38.08 -9.09
CA SER A 454 -20.29 -38.14 -10.51
C SER A 454 -18.78 -38.02 -10.68
N LYS A 455 -18.11 -39.06 -11.18
CA LYS A 455 -16.66 -39.03 -11.42
C LYS A 455 -16.33 -37.97 -12.46
N LYS A 456 -15.66 -36.91 -12.02
CA LYS A 456 -15.25 -35.80 -12.89
C LYS A 456 -13.91 -35.23 -12.47
N GLN A 457 -13.14 -34.84 -13.48
CA GLN A 457 -11.87 -34.15 -13.31
C GLN A 457 -12.06 -32.64 -13.29
N ILE A 458 -11.10 -31.93 -12.67
CA ILE A 458 -11.15 -30.46 -12.56
C ILE A 458 -11.11 -29.72 -13.90
N THR A 459 -10.66 -30.40 -14.96
CA THR A 459 -10.62 -29.84 -16.31
C THR A 459 -12.06 -29.67 -16.82
N PRO A 460 -12.51 -28.44 -17.11
CA PRO A 460 -13.87 -28.22 -17.60
C PRO A 460 -14.07 -28.85 -18.99
N MET A 461 -15.32 -29.08 -19.38
CA MET A 461 -15.62 -29.57 -20.74
C MET A 461 -14.99 -28.67 -21.82
N GLY A 462 -14.21 -29.27 -22.73
CA GLY A 462 -13.45 -28.53 -23.75
C GLY A 462 -12.14 -27.89 -23.25
N GLY A 463 -11.74 -28.17 -22.01
CA GLY A 463 -10.52 -27.67 -21.38
C GLY A 463 -10.62 -26.24 -20.85
N PHE A 464 -9.65 -25.83 -20.04
CA PHE A 464 -9.57 -24.44 -19.62
C PHE A 464 -9.22 -23.55 -20.81
N VAL A 465 -10.11 -22.60 -21.13
CA VAL A 465 -9.95 -21.67 -22.27
C VAL A 465 -8.58 -20.99 -22.28
N ARG A 466 -7.82 -21.19 -23.36
CA ARG A 466 -6.43 -20.70 -23.56
C ARG A 466 -5.37 -21.29 -22.61
N TYR A 467 -5.69 -22.31 -21.83
CA TYR A 467 -4.73 -23.09 -21.03
C TYR A 467 -4.56 -24.50 -21.60
N GLY A 468 -5.64 -25.27 -21.65
CA GLY A 468 -5.65 -26.70 -21.96
C GLY A 468 -6.18 -27.51 -20.79
N GLU A 469 -5.80 -28.78 -20.74
CA GLU A 469 -6.15 -29.72 -19.67
C GLU A 469 -5.20 -29.57 -18.48
N VAL A 470 -5.70 -29.84 -17.27
CA VAL A 470 -4.90 -29.98 -16.05
C VAL A 470 -4.72 -31.46 -15.80
N LYS A 471 -3.47 -31.95 -15.90
CA LYS A 471 -3.12 -33.37 -15.75
C LYS A 471 -2.30 -33.68 -14.50
N ASN A 472 -1.69 -32.64 -13.93
CA ASN A 472 -0.91 -32.76 -12.70
C ASN A 472 -1.77 -32.41 -11.49
N ASP A 473 -1.20 -32.63 -10.31
CA ASP A 473 -1.74 -32.11 -9.05
C ASP A 473 -2.04 -30.61 -9.17
N TYR A 474 -3.07 -30.16 -8.47
CA TYR A 474 -3.49 -28.77 -8.50
C TYR A 474 -3.89 -28.26 -7.12
N VAL A 475 -3.80 -26.94 -6.96
CA VAL A 475 -4.31 -26.23 -5.79
C VAL A 475 -5.50 -25.38 -6.22
N MET A 476 -6.61 -25.55 -5.53
CA MET A 476 -7.81 -24.73 -5.67
C MET A 476 -7.79 -23.62 -4.62
N LEU A 477 -7.73 -22.37 -5.08
CA LEU A 477 -7.64 -21.19 -4.21
C LEU A 477 -8.93 -20.39 -4.24
N LYS A 478 -9.37 -19.95 -3.06
CA LYS A 478 -10.49 -19.01 -2.92
C LYS A 478 -10.23 -17.71 -3.71
N GLY A 479 -11.21 -17.34 -4.52
CA GLY A 479 -11.24 -16.08 -5.25
C GLY A 479 -10.29 -16.03 -6.45
N SER A 480 -9.85 -14.82 -6.77
CA SER A 480 -8.98 -14.56 -7.91
C SER A 480 -7.54 -14.32 -7.47
N VAL A 481 -6.57 -14.84 -8.24
CA VAL A 481 -5.14 -14.58 -8.00
C VAL A 481 -4.55 -13.66 -9.09
N PRO A 482 -3.45 -12.93 -8.83
CA PRO A 482 -2.87 -12.03 -9.82
C PRO A 482 -2.37 -12.76 -11.07
N GLY A 483 -2.51 -12.10 -12.23
CA GLY A 483 -1.94 -12.56 -13.48
C GLY A 483 -2.92 -13.27 -14.43
N VAL A 484 -2.41 -13.55 -15.63
CA VAL A 484 -3.14 -14.25 -16.70
C VAL A 484 -3.03 -15.76 -16.56
N LYS A 485 -3.90 -16.50 -17.25
CA LYS A 485 -3.72 -17.95 -17.45
C LYS A 485 -2.33 -18.25 -18.02
N LYS A 486 -1.77 -19.43 -17.74
CA LYS A 486 -0.39 -19.86 -18.08
C LYS A 486 0.72 -19.16 -17.32
N ARG A 487 0.42 -18.17 -16.47
CA ARG A 487 1.45 -17.47 -15.70
C ARG A 487 1.94 -18.35 -14.56
N VAL A 488 3.27 -18.42 -14.40
CA VAL A 488 3.89 -18.99 -13.21
C VAL A 488 3.59 -18.13 -11.98
N LEU A 489 3.09 -18.78 -10.94
CA LEU A 489 2.79 -18.20 -9.64
C LEU A 489 3.74 -18.83 -8.63
N THR A 490 4.16 -18.05 -7.63
CA THR A 490 4.83 -18.60 -6.45
C THR A 490 3.82 -18.60 -5.31
N LEU A 491 3.50 -19.78 -4.82
CA LEU A 491 2.67 -20.00 -3.64
C LEU A 491 3.62 -20.02 -2.44
N ARG A 492 3.35 -19.23 -1.42
CA ARG A 492 4.17 -19.16 -0.20
C ARG A 492 3.25 -19.32 1.01
N LYS A 493 3.72 -19.98 2.06
CA LYS A 493 3.05 -19.92 3.36
C LYS A 493 2.91 -18.46 3.82
N THR A 494 1.92 -18.21 4.67
CA THR A 494 1.66 -16.87 5.18
C THR A 494 2.83 -16.35 6.01
N LEU A 495 3.08 -15.03 5.97
CA LEU A 495 4.18 -14.43 6.75
C LEU A 495 3.93 -14.52 8.26
N TYR A 496 2.67 -14.42 8.64
CA TYR A 496 2.21 -14.43 10.02
C TYR A 496 1.21 -15.56 10.21
N PRO A 497 1.22 -16.24 11.38
CA PRO A 497 0.20 -17.23 11.72
C PRO A 497 -1.21 -16.64 11.55
N GLN A 498 -2.07 -17.36 10.83
CA GLN A 498 -3.44 -16.92 10.60
C GLN A 498 -4.35 -17.50 11.67
N VAL A 499 -4.81 -16.65 12.60
CA VAL A 499 -5.63 -17.07 13.77
C VAL A 499 -7.10 -16.66 13.66
N SER A 500 -7.48 -15.91 12.62
CA SER A 500 -8.86 -15.47 12.46
C SER A 500 -9.80 -16.65 12.24
N ARG A 501 -11.05 -16.57 12.74
CA ARG A 501 -12.07 -17.62 12.54
C ARG A 501 -12.28 -17.98 11.06
N LYS A 502 -12.20 -17.00 10.16
CA LYS A 502 -12.28 -17.22 8.70
C LYS A 502 -11.07 -17.98 8.15
N ALA A 503 -9.90 -17.82 8.75
CA ALA A 503 -8.68 -18.52 8.35
C ALA A 503 -8.66 -19.96 8.86
N LEU A 504 -9.21 -20.21 10.06
CA LEU A 504 -9.25 -21.54 10.68
C LEU A 504 -10.46 -22.39 10.26
N GLU A 505 -11.37 -21.82 9.47
CA GLU A 505 -12.57 -22.50 8.97
C GLU A 505 -12.22 -23.71 8.11
N LYS A 506 -12.74 -24.89 8.44
CA LYS A 506 -12.60 -26.08 7.59
C LYS A 506 -13.51 -25.95 6.37
N VAL A 507 -13.02 -26.37 5.20
CA VAL A 507 -13.77 -26.21 3.94
C VAL A 507 -14.16 -27.57 3.40
N GLU A 508 -15.45 -27.86 3.50
CA GLU A 508 -16.07 -29.01 2.86
C GLU A 508 -16.80 -28.56 1.59
N LEU A 509 -16.44 -29.13 0.44
CA LEU A 509 -17.03 -28.76 -0.86
C LEU A 509 -18.19 -29.69 -1.18
N LYS A 510 -19.35 -29.11 -1.52
CA LYS A 510 -20.52 -29.85 -1.99
C LYS A 510 -20.51 -30.07 -3.49
N TRP A 511 -20.06 -29.09 -4.27
CA TRP A 511 -20.05 -29.19 -5.71
C TRP A 511 -18.95 -28.34 -6.33
N ILE A 512 -18.39 -28.83 -7.43
CA ILE A 512 -17.37 -28.14 -8.22
C ILE A 512 -17.87 -28.07 -9.67
N ASP A 513 -17.91 -26.86 -10.23
CA ASP A 513 -18.39 -26.64 -11.59
C ASP A 513 -17.33 -27.08 -12.63
N THR A 514 -17.63 -28.11 -13.41
CA THR A 514 -16.82 -28.63 -14.53
C THR A 514 -17.44 -28.31 -15.89
N SER A 515 -18.50 -27.50 -15.94
CA SER A 515 -19.11 -27.08 -17.20
C SER A 515 -18.16 -26.30 -18.11
N SER A 516 -18.41 -26.33 -19.42
CA SER A 516 -17.60 -25.57 -20.39
C SER A 516 -17.51 -24.09 -20.01
N LYS A 517 -16.28 -23.56 -19.99
CA LYS A 517 -16.01 -22.12 -19.83
C LYS A 517 -15.82 -21.41 -21.17
N PHE A 518 -16.02 -22.11 -22.28
CA PHE A 518 -16.06 -21.55 -23.62
C PHE A 518 -17.53 -21.42 -24.05
N GLY A 519 -18.09 -20.22 -23.87
CA GLY A 519 -19.54 -20.00 -23.95
C GLY A 519 -20.23 -20.25 -22.60
N HIS A 520 -21.53 -20.57 -22.66
CA HIS A 520 -22.35 -20.91 -21.50
C HIS A 520 -22.48 -22.44 -21.41
N GLY A 521 -21.74 -23.07 -20.51
CA GLY A 521 -21.78 -24.52 -20.32
C GLY A 521 -23.02 -24.96 -19.55
N ALA A 522 -23.88 -25.76 -20.16
CA ALA A 522 -25.08 -26.33 -19.52
C ALA A 522 -24.86 -27.71 -18.88
N PHE A 523 -23.80 -28.42 -19.27
CA PHE A 523 -23.51 -29.80 -18.83
C PHE A 523 -22.21 -29.84 -18.03
N GLN A 524 -22.13 -30.71 -17.02
CA GLN A 524 -20.93 -30.93 -16.21
C GLN A 524 -20.01 -31.98 -16.82
N THR A 525 -20.59 -32.99 -17.49
CA THR A 525 -19.84 -34.10 -18.10
C THR A 525 -20.22 -34.33 -19.57
N PRO A 526 -19.33 -34.91 -20.39
CA PRO A 526 -19.68 -35.36 -21.74
C PRO A 526 -20.82 -36.39 -21.76
N ALA A 527 -20.92 -37.23 -20.71
CA ALA A 527 -21.98 -38.23 -20.57
C ALA A 527 -23.36 -37.56 -20.40
N GLU A 528 -23.49 -36.57 -19.52
CA GLU A 528 -24.72 -35.77 -19.39
C GLU A 528 -25.12 -35.11 -20.71
N LYS A 529 -24.16 -34.51 -21.43
CA LYS A 529 -24.44 -33.89 -22.73
C LYS A 529 -24.94 -34.91 -23.75
N ARG A 530 -24.35 -36.10 -23.79
CA ARG A 530 -24.78 -37.17 -24.72
C ARG A 530 -26.17 -37.69 -24.34
N ALA A 531 -26.44 -37.90 -23.05
CA ALA A 531 -27.75 -38.32 -22.57
C ALA A 531 -28.84 -37.29 -22.92
N PHE A 532 -28.54 -35.99 -22.80
CA PHE A 532 -29.47 -34.93 -23.16
C PHE A 532 -29.68 -34.79 -24.68
N MET A 533 -28.61 -34.84 -25.47
CA MET A 533 -28.67 -34.60 -26.92
C MET A 533 -29.15 -35.81 -27.72
N GLY A 534 -29.09 -37.01 -27.15
CA GLY A 534 -29.38 -38.26 -27.85
C GLY A 534 -28.38 -38.58 -28.97
N THR A 535 -28.77 -39.48 -29.86
CA THR A 535 -27.97 -39.88 -31.03
C THR A 535 -28.01 -38.78 -32.09
N LEU A 536 -26.85 -38.23 -32.46
CA LEU A 536 -26.75 -37.20 -33.50
C LEU A 536 -26.32 -37.83 -34.83
N LYS A 537 -26.55 -37.10 -35.93
CA LYS A 537 -26.16 -37.54 -37.30
C LYS A 537 -24.69 -38.01 -37.40
N LYS A 538 -23.77 -37.33 -36.71
CA LYS A 538 -22.34 -37.69 -36.70
C LYS A 538 -22.06 -39.03 -36.01
N ASP A 539 -22.90 -39.43 -35.07
CA ASP A 539 -22.70 -40.66 -34.29
C ASP A 539 -23.16 -41.88 -35.11
N LEU A 540 -24.11 -41.70 -36.03
CA LEU A 540 -24.53 -42.74 -36.98
C LEU A 540 -23.43 -43.11 -37.99
N VAL A 541 -22.58 -42.15 -38.38
CA VAL A 541 -21.49 -42.36 -39.34
C VAL A 541 -20.31 -43.13 -38.73
N THR A 542 -20.19 -43.15 -37.40
CA THR A 542 -19.10 -43.87 -36.69
C THR A 542 -19.46 -45.31 -36.31
N ALA A 543 -20.73 -45.70 -36.48
CA ALA A 543 -21.23 -47.04 -36.17
C ALA A 543 -21.27 -47.97 -37.41
N ALA A 544 -21.01 -47.42 -38.61
CA ALA A 544 -20.72 -48.14 -39.84
C ALA A 544 -19.21 -48.14 -40.08
#